data_AF-A0A968UBH8-F1
#
_entry.id   AF-A0A968UBH8-F1
#
_cell.length_a   1.000
_cell.length_b   1.000
_cell.length_c   1.000
_cell.angle_alpha   90.00
_cell.angle_beta   90.00
_cell.angle_gamma   90.00
#
_symmetry.space_group_name_H-M   'P 1'
#
loop_
_entity.id
_entity.type
_entity.pdbx_description
1 polymer ?
#
loop_
_entity_poly.entity_id
_entity_poly.type
_entity_poly.pdbx_seq_one_letter_code
_entity_poly.pdbx_strand_id
1 'polypeptide(L)' 'MNSQTKSLNEITQQAIQVLSKEIGISSTVRFLNQFSTGYGNYTEERESLFKDLTLDEILKRMQDT' A
#
# COMPACT_ATOMS: atom_id res chain seq x y z
N MET A 1 15.65 7.66 -32.87
CA MET A 1 15.75 7.72 -31.40
C MET A 1 14.72 6.74 -30.86
N ASN A 2 15.15 5.66 -30.20
CA ASN A 2 14.23 4.76 -29.50
C ASN A 2 13.85 5.44 -28.18
N SER A 3 12.74 6.16 -28.15
CA SER A 3 12.14 6.53 -26.88
C SER A 3 11.58 5.25 -26.26
N GLN A 4 12.28 4.68 -25.28
CA GLN A 4 11.70 3.66 -24.41
C GLN A 4 10.59 4.33 -23.60
N THR A 5 9.38 4.30 -24.14
CA THR A 5 8.20 4.83 -23.45
C THR A 5 7.94 3.94 -22.24
N LYS A 6 7.96 4.55 -21.05
CA LYS A 6 7.57 3.86 -19.82
C LYS A 6 6.16 3.29 -19.99
N SER A 7 5.97 2.05 -19.56
CA SER A 7 4.66 1.44 -19.43
C SER A 7 3.80 2.24 -18.43
N LEU A 8 2.49 2.11 -18.54
CA LEU A 8 1.56 2.71 -17.59
C LEU A 8 1.83 2.24 -16.15
N ASN A 9 2.27 0.99 -15.97
CA ASN A 9 2.64 0.47 -14.65
C ASN A 9 3.83 1.24 -14.07
N GLU A 10 4.90 1.42 -14.84
CA GLU A 10 6.08 2.18 -14.39
C GLU A 10 5.75 3.64 -14.06
N ILE A 11 4.86 4.27 -14.83
CA ILE A 11 4.37 5.61 -14.54
C ILE A 11 3.57 5.64 -13.24
N THR A 12 2.68 4.67 -13.03
CA THR A 12 1.88 4.54 -11.80
C THR A 12 2.77 4.33 -10.57
N GLN A 13 3.76 3.43 -10.64
CA GLN A 13 4.70 3.21 -9.52
C GLN A 13 5.49 4.48 -9.18
N GLN A 14 5.95 5.21 -10.19
CA GLN A 14 6.63 6.48 -10.00
C GLN A 14 5.70 7.53 -9.36
N ALA A 15 4.44 7.61 -9.79
CA ALA A 15 3.46 8.53 -9.23
C ALA A 15 3.16 8.22 -7.75
N ILE A 16 3.01 6.94 -7.39
CA ILE A 16 2.80 6.50 -6.01
C ILE A 16 3.96 6.94 -5.11
N GLN A 17 5.21 6.79 -5.57
CA GLN A 17 6.38 7.22 -4.82
C GLN A 17 6.42 8.73 -4.60
N VAL A 18 6.15 9.51 -5.66
CA VAL A 18 6.11 10.98 -5.57
C VAL A 18 5.02 11.44 -4.62
N LEU A 19 3.79 10.93 -4.78
CA LEU A 19 2.67 11.29 -3.91
C LEU A 19 2.95 10.90 -2.45
N SER A 20 3.49 9.71 -2.21
CA SER A 20 3.82 9.25 -0.85
C SER A 20 4.82 10.17 -0.16
N LYS A 21 5.78 10.71 -0.92
CA LYS A 21 6.77 11.67 -0.41
C LYS A 21 6.15 13.03 -0.10
N GLU A 22 5.30 13.54 -0.99
CA GLU A 22 4.82 14.93 -0.92
C GLU A 22 3.59 15.09 -0.01
N ILE A 23 2.67 14.12 0.02
CA ILE A 23 1.41 14.22 0.76
C ILE A 23 1.24 13.14 1.84
N GLY A 24 2.24 12.26 2.00
CA GLY A 24 2.22 11.16 2.95
C GLY A 24 1.40 9.96 2.49
N ILE A 25 1.67 8.80 3.10
CA ILE A 25 1.10 7.50 2.71
C ILE A 25 -0.43 7.49 2.83
N SER A 26 -0.97 8.00 3.95
CA SER A 26 -2.43 7.97 4.20
C SER A 26 -3.21 8.79 3.16
N SER A 27 -2.74 10.00 2.86
CA SER A 27 -3.35 10.88 1.85
C SER A 27 -3.21 10.29 0.44
N THR A 28 -2.07 9.67 0.15
CA THR A 28 -1.82 9.01 -1.15
C THR A 28 -2.80 7.88 -1.40
N VAL A 29 -3.00 6.99 -0.42
CA VAL A 29 -3.98 5.89 -0.54
C VAL A 29 -5.40 6.43 -0.77
N ARG A 30 -5.81 7.46 -0.02
CA ARG A 30 -7.12 8.10 -0.20
C ARG A 30 -7.28 8.71 -1.60
N PHE A 31 -6.24 9.37 -2.12
CA PHE A 31 -6.25 9.93 -3.47
C PHE A 31 -6.40 8.85 -4.54
N LEU A 32 -5.63 7.77 -4.46
CA LEU A 32 -5.71 6.67 -5.44
C LEU A 32 -7.09 5.99 -5.42
N ASN A 33 -7.70 5.86 -4.24
CA ASN A 33 -9.05 5.31 -4.07
C ASN A 33 -10.16 6.20 -4.66
N GLN A 34 -9.87 7.43 -5.12
CA GLN A 34 -10.82 8.24 -5.88
C GLN A 34 -10.99 7.75 -7.33
N PHE A 35 -9.94 7.13 -7.89
CA PHE A 35 -9.88 6.71 -9.29
C PHE A 35 -10.06 5.20 -9.47
N SER A 36 -10.00 4.44 -8.39
CA SER A 36 -10.31 3.01 -8.40
C SER A 36 -11.13 2.65 -7.18
N THR A 37 -12.03 1.68 -7.32
CA THR A 37 -12.79 1.11 -6.21
C THR A 37 -11.93 0.23 -5.28
N GLY A 38 -10.61 0.17 -5.50
CA GLY A 38 -9.74 -0.85 -4.94
C GLY A 38 -9.97 -2.21 -5.62
N TYR A 39 -9.12 -3.17 -5.31
CA TYR A 39 -9.28 -4.58 -5.67
C TYR A 39 -9.04 -5.43 -4.41
N GLY A 40 -9.51 -6.67 -4.45
CA GLY A 40 -9.32 -7.63 -3.36
C GLY A 40 -10.41 -7.59 -2.29
N ASN A 41 -10.34 -8.54 -1.37
CA ASN A 41 -11.24 -8.65 -0.22
C ASN A 41 -10.40 -8.51 1.04
N TYR A 42 -10.25 -7.27 1.53
CA TYR A 42 -9.45 -6.99 2.72
C TYR A 42 -9.90 -7.81 3.94
N THR A 43 -11.18 -8.19 4.05
CA THR A 43 -11.65 -9.04 5.14
C THR A 43 -11.00 -10.43 5.08
N GLU A 44 -11.02 -11.07 3.92
CA GLU A 44 -10.39 -12.39 3.70
C GLU A 44 -8.86 -12.30 3.81
N GLU A 45 -8.26 -11.27 3.23
CA GLU A 45 -6.81 -11.05 3.28
C GLU A 45 -6.34 -10.80 4.71
N ARG A 46 -7.05 -9.96 5.47
CA ARG A 46 -6.75 -9.69 6.88
C ARG A 46 -6.90 -10.96 7.72
N GLU A 47 -7.92 -11.76 7.46
CA GLU A 47 -8.09 -13.04 8.16
C GLU A 47 -6.91 -13.98 7.86
N SER A 48 -6.55 -14.15 6.59
CA SER A 48 -5.40 -14.97 6.19
C SER A 48 -4.08 -14.52 6.85
N LEU A 49 -3.85 -13.20 6.91
CA LEU A 49 -2.61 -12.62 7.45
C LEU A 49 -2.55 -12.61 8.99
N PHE A 50 -3.69 -12.46 9.66
CA PHE A 50 -3.72 -12.10 11.09
C PHE A 50 -4.58 -13.02 11.97
N LYS A 51 -5.23 -14.06 11.43
CA LYS A 51 -6.09 -14.97 12.22
C LYS A 51 -5.38 -15.57 13.45
N ASP A 52 -4.09 -15.84 13.32
CA ASP A 52 -3.28 -16.49 14.37
C ASP A 52 -2.51 -15.47 15.22
N LEU A 53 -2.60 -14.16 14.90
CA LEU A 53 -1.86 -13.12 15.59
C LEU A 53 -2.57 -12.73 16.90
N THR A 54 -1.88 -12.94 18.01
CA THR A 54 -2.37 -12.57 19.34
C THR A 54 -1.95 -11.16 19.76
N LEU A 55 -2.69 -10.57 20.70
CA LEU A 55 -2.35 -9.27 21.28
C LEU A 55 -0.97 -9.31 21.96
N ASP A 56 -0.65 -10.40 22.67
CA ASP A 56 0.64 -10.56 23.36
C ASP A 56 1.82 -10.55 22.38
N GLU A 57 1.68 -11.18 21.21
CA GLU A 57 2.70 -11.13 20.15
C GLU A 57 2.88 -9.73 19.56
N ILE A 58 1.80 -8.96 19.43
CA ILE A 58 1.87 -7.56 18.99
C ILE A 58 2.62 -6.72 20.02
N LEU A 59 2.25 -6.83 21.29
CA LEU A 59 2.88 -6.08 22.38
C LEU A 59 4.36 -6.42 22.51
N LYS A 60 4.74 -7.68 22.34
CA LYS A 60 6.15 -8.10 22.33
C LYS A 60 6.94 -7.43 21.20
N ARG A 61 6.42 -7.41 19.97
CA ARG A 61 7.10 -6.78 18.82
C ARG A 61 7.29 -5.26 18.98
N MET A 62 6.36 -4.60 19.66
CA MET A 62 6.46 -3.15 19.94
C MET A 62 7.52 -2.81 20.98
N GLN A 63 7.87 -3.76 21.86
CA GLN A 63 8.91 -3.58 22.89
C GLN A 63 10.31 -3.91 22.37
N ASP A 64 10.40 -4.75 21.34
CA ASP A 64 11.66 -5.16 20.70
C ASP A 64 12.19 -4.15 19.65
N THR A 65 11.50 -3.03 19.42
CA THR A 65 11.88 -1.93 18.51
C THR A 65 12.26 -0.68 19.28
#